data_AF-A0A3M5GSF0-F1
#
_entry.id   AF-A0A3M5GSF0-F1
#
_cell.length_a   1.000
_cell.length_b   1.000
_cell.length_c   1.000
_cell.angle_alpha   90.00
_cell.angle_beta   90.00
_cell.angle_gamma   90.00
#
_symmetry.space_group_name_H-M   'P 1'
#
loop_
_entity.id
_entity.type
_entity.pdbx_description
1 polymer ?
#
loop_
_entity_poly.entity_id
_entity_poly.type
_entity_poly.pdbx_seq_one_letter_code
_entity_poly.pdbx_strand_id
1 'polypeptide(L)'
;MCRKGLEKVMGALLKQEKFLLLAIIAMFVAYPLEHVLLGNGQVVALVSGLALVGFIVCASMRVAHHAEMLAEKVGDPYGTMILTLSAVLVEVVILAIMMSNEPSPTLVRDTIYSAVMLDINGILGLAALMGGIKHGEQSYNDDSARTYSVMILTAMGVSMVVPEFIPKGDWKIYSAFTIGAMILLYTLFLRMQVGPHSYFFSYSYPEKKKRQGSDQAEQHAEPVNLTRSIVTLVTGVVVIGALAEVMSKTVDLGLEGTGAPPVMTAILVAAISAAPEILTALRAALANRMQSVVNIALGASLSTVILTVPVMEAMALYSGQPFQMAMTPVQTVMIFITLLVSAINLNDGETNAIEGMTHFVLFATFIMLSCLGL
;
A
#
# COMPACT_ATOMS: atom_id res chain seq x y z
N MET A 1 -42.09 -15.37 -12.42
CA MET A 1 -41.25 -14.28 -12.99
C MET A 1 -40.04 -13.90 -12.12
N CYS A 2 -40.06 -14.07 -10.78
CA CYS A 2 -38.94 -13.71 -9.89
C CYS A 2 -37.63 -14.52 -10.08
N ARG A 3 -37.70 -15.82 -10.42
CA ARG A 3 -36.52 -16.71 -10.44
C ARG A 3 -35.52 -16.40 -11.58
N LYS A 4 -36.01 -16.02 -12.77
CA LYS A 4 -35.18 -15.62 -13.92
C LYS A 4 -34.50 -14.27 -13.74
N GLY A 5 -35.09 -13.38 -12.93
CA GLY A 5 -34.46 -12.10 -12.53
C GLY A 5 -33.31 -12.34 -11.56
N LEU A 6 -33.52 -13.21 -10.56
CA LEU A 6 -32.49 -13.58 -9.59
C LEU A 6 -31.29 -14.28 -10.24
N GLU A 7 -31.51 -15.19 -11.19
CA GLU A 7 -30.42 -15.84 -11.94
C GLU A 7 -29.62 -14.88 -12.82
N LYS A 8 -30.28 -13.89 -13.45
CA LYS A 8 -29.59 -12.85 -14.23
C LYS A 8 -28.78 -11.90 -13.34
N VAL A 9 -29.34 -11.49 -12.21
CA VAL A 9 -28.65 -10.66 -11.22
C VAL A 9 -27.48 -11.44 -10.63
N MET A 10 -27.66 -12.70 -10.26
CA MET A 10 -26.60 -13.57 -9.74
C MET A 10 -25.52 -13.87 -10.78
N GLY A 11 -25.88 -14.02 -12.07
CA GLY A 11 -24.92 -14.18 -13.16
C GLY A 11 -24.13 -12.90 -13.50
N ALA A 12 -24.75 -11.73 -13.36
CA ALA A 12 -24.07 -10.43 -13.48
C ALA A 12 -23.17 -10.17 -12.27
N LEU A 13 -23.61 -10.52 -11.06
CA LEU A 13 -22.85 -10.52 -9.82
C LEU A 13 -21.61 -11.42 -9.92
N LEU A 14 -21.77 -12.66 -10.41
CA LEU A 14 -20.66 -13.59 -10.68
C LEU A 14 -19.69 -13.05 -11.73
N LYS A 15 -20.16 -12.29 -12.73
CA LYS A 15 -19.30 -11.64 -13.73
C LYS A 15 -18.56 -10.42 -13.18
N GLN A 16 -19.20 -9.66 -12.31
CA GLN A 16 -18.60 -8.52 -11.63
C GLN A 16 -17.67 -8.95 -10.50
N GLU A 17 -17.86 -10.06 -9.80
CA GLU A 17 -16.98 -10.43 -8.67
C GLU A 17 -16.01 -11.57 -9.01
N LYS A 18 -15.77 -11.86 -10.29
CA LYS A 18 -14.93 -12.99 -10.73
C LYS A 18 -13.59 -13.07 -10.02
N PHE A 19 -12.87 -11.95 -9.91
CA PHE A 19 -11.54 -11.91 -9.30
C PHE A 19 -11.58 -12.24 -7.80
N LEU A 20 -12.58 -11.74 -7.07
CA LEU A 20 -12.73 -12.05 -5.66
C LEU A 20 -13.22 -13.50 -5.47
N LEU A 21 -14.17 -13.97 -6.29
CA LEU A 21 -14.65 -15.35 -6.24
C LEU A 21 -13.52 -16.34 -6.56
N LEU A 22 -12.66 -16.01 -7.52
CA LEU A 22 -11.47 -16.79 -7.85
C LEU A 22 -10.51 -16.86 -6.65
N ALA A 23 -10.29 -15.73 -5.95
CA ALA A 23 -9.47 -15.71 -4.73
C ALA A 23 -10.10 -16.49 -3.58
N ILE A 24 -11.43 -16.44 -3.41
CA ILE A 24 -12.16 -17.24 -2.42
C ILE A 24 -12.00 -18.74 -2.73
N ILE A 25 -12.19 -19.15 -3.99
CA ILE A 25 -11.98 -20.54 -4.41
C ILE A 25 -10.51 -20.94 -4.16
N ALA A 26 -9.57 -20.08 -4.51
CA ALA A 26 -8.15 -20.31 -4.26
C ALA A 26 -7.88 -20.49 -2.77
N MET A 27 -8.50 -19.72 -1.87
CA MET A 27 -8.35 -19.90 -0.42
C MET A 27 -8.88 -21.26 0.02
N PHE A 28 -10.10 -21.62 -0.37
CA PHE A 28 -10.70 -22.91 0.02
C PHE A 28 -9.93 -24.12 -0.54
N VAL A 29 -9.16 -23.94 -1.60
CA VAL A 29 -8.27 -24.97 -2.13
C VAL A 29 -6.91 -24.94 -1.43
N ALA A 30 -6.31 -23.77 -1.26
CA ALA A 30 -4.94 -23.60 -0.77
C ALA A 30 -4.81 -23.98 0.71
N TYR A 31 -5.77 -23.60 1.56
CA TYR A 31 -5.72 -23.86 2.99
C TYR A 31 -5.70 -25.38 3.33
N PRO A 32 -6.60 -26.23 2.80
CA PRO A 32 -6.52 -27.68 3.06
C PRO A 32 -5.36 -28.36 2.34
N LEU A 33 -4.89 -27.82 1.20
CA LEU A 33 -3.74 -28.36 0.48
C LEU A 33 -2.40 -27.86 1.02
N GLU A 34 -2.35 -26.96 2.02
CA GLU A 34 -1.11 -26.35 2.51
C GLU A 34 -0.03 -27.41 2.81
N HIS A 35 -0.36 -28.43 3.59
CA HIS A 35 0.58 -29.51 3.92
C HIS A 35 1.07 -30.28 2.68
N VAL A 36 0.23 -30.42 1.67
CA VAL A 36 0.56 -31.09 0.40
C VAL A 36 1.43 -30.19 -0.48
N LEU A 37 1.18 -28.88 -0.48
CA LEU A 37 1.99 -27.89 -1.20
C LEU A 37 3.41 -27.83 -0.61
N LEU A 38 3.52 -27.83 0.73
CA LEU A 38 4.79 -27.84 1.44
C LEU A 38 5.51 -29.20 1.32
N GLY A 39 4.76 -30.32 1.29
CA GLY A 39 5.34 -31.66 1.25
C GLY A 39 5.86 -32.13 -0.11
N ASN A 40 5.43 -31.51 -1.22
CA ASN A 40 5.82 -31.93 -2.58
C ASN A 40 7.12 -31.29 -3.11
N GLY A 41 7.85 -30.59 -2.25
CA GLY A 41 9.18 -30.05 -2.53
C GLY A 41 9.20 -28.57 -2.94
N GLN A 42 10.41 -28.01 -2.94
CA GLN A 42 10.67 -26.58 -3.02
C GLN A 42 10.11 -25.89 -4.29
N VAL A 43 10.20 -26.53 -5.45
CA VAL A 43 9.70 -25.97 -6.72
C VAL A 43 8.18 -25.83 -6.71
N VAL A 44 7.47 -26.81 -6.15
CA VAL A 44 6.00 -26.78 -6.04
C VAL A 44 5.58 -25.68 -5.08
N ALA A 45 6.26 -25.56 -3.94
CA ALA A 45 6.03 -24.49 -2.98
C ALA A 45 6.20 -23.11 -3.64
N LEU A 46 7.32 -22.85 -4.31
CA LEU A 46 7.57 -21.56 -4.96
C LEU A 46 6.54 -21.22 -6.05
N VAL A 47 6.21 -22.17 -6.92
CA VAL A 47 5.20 -21.97 -7.98
C VAL A 47 3.82 -21.70 -7.38
N SER A 48 3.46 -22.41 -6.31
CA SER A 48 2.19 -22.19 -5.61
C SER A 48 2.15 -20.83 -4.92
N GLY A 49 3.24 -20.40 -4.27
CA GLY A 49 3.38 -19.08 -3.66
C GLY A 49 3.20 -17.96 -4.70
N LEU A 50 3.88 -18.05 -5.85
CA LEU A 50 3.72 -17.09 -6.95
C LEU A 50 2.30 -17.08 -7.54
N ALA A 51 1.62 -18.23 -7.59
CA ALA A 51 0.22 -18.28 -8.01
C ALA A 51 -0.68 -17.58 -6.98
N LEU A 52 -0.44 -17.77 -5.68
CA LEU A 52 -1.16 -17.10 -4.59
C LEU A 52 -0.99 -15.59 -4.65
N VAL A 53 0.21 -15.08 -4.92
CA VAL A 53 0.45 -13.64 -5.18
C VAL A 53 -0.52 -13.10 -6.24
N GLY A 54 -0.69 -13.81 -7.36
CA GLY A 54 -1.62 -13.40 -8.42
C GLY A 54 -3.08 -13.35 -7.96
N PHE A 55 -3.54 -14.30 -7.15
CA PHE A 55 -4.89 -14.27 -6.58
C PHE A 55 -5.07 -13.13 -5.58
N ILE A 56 -4.05 -12.84 -4.76
CA ILE A 56 -4.12 -11.74 -3.78
C ILE A 56 -4.17 -10.39 -4.50
N VAL A 57 -3.33 -10.17 -5.52
CA VAL A 57 -3.39 -8.95 -6.34
C VAL A 57 -4.77 -8.80 -6.99
N CYS A 58 -5.34 -9.88 -7.53
CA CYS A 58 -6.69 -9.85 -8.10
C CYS A 58 -7.76 -9.45 -7.06
N ALA A 59 -7.63 -9.93 -5.82
CA ALA A 59 -8.51 -9.58 -4.72
C ALA A 59 -8.29 -8.13 -4.24
N SER A 60 -7.04 -7.66 -4.12
CA SER A 60 -6.73 -6.30 -3.67
C SER A 60 -7.25 -5.24 -4.66
N MET A 61 -7.13 -5.49 -5.96
CA MET A 61 -7.75 -4.67 -7.01
C MET A 61 -9.28 -4.55 -6.84
N ARG A 62 -9.93 -5.63 -6.39
CA ARG A 62 -11.38 -5.62 -6.13
C ARG A 62 -11.73 -4.87 -4.86
N VAL A 63 -10.97 -5.06 -3.80
CA VAL A 63 -11.13 -4.32 -2.54
C VAL A 63 -10.98 -2.82 -2.80
N ALA A 64 -9.94 -2.40 -3.52
CA ALA A 64 -9.72 -1.00 -3.90
C ALA A 64 -10.90 -0.42 -4.69
N HIS A 65 -11.43 -1.16 -5.69
CA HIS A 65 -12.58 -0.70 -6.46
C HIS A 65 -13.85 -0.50 -5.61
N HIS A 66 -14.11 -1.38 -4.63
CA HIS A 66 -15.24 -1.19 -3.72
C HIS A 66 -15.00 -0.03 -2.73
N ALA A 67 -13.76 0.21 -2.32
CA ALA A 67 -13.39 1.39 -1.53
C ALA A 67 -13.60 2.69 -2.34
N GLU A 68 -13.24 2.72 -3.62
CA GLU A 68 -13.50 3.85 -4.54
C GLU A 68 -15.00 4.15 -4.67
N MET A 69 -15.84 3.12 -4.89
CA MET A 69 -17.30 3.31 -4.98
C MET A 69 -17.90 3.86 -3.68
N LEU A 70 -17.37 3.46 -2.52
CA LEU A 70 -17.76 4.03 -1.22
C LEU A 70 -17.29 5.47 -1.11
N ALA A 71 -16.06 5.76 -1.52
CA ALA A 71 -15.47 7.09 -1.49
C ALA A 71 -16.24 8.10 -2.35
N GLU A 72 -16.58 7.73 -3.58
CA GLU A 72 -17.36 8.57 -4.51
C GLU A 72 -18.73 8.95 -3.95
N LYS A 73 -19.39 8.01 -3.26
CA LYS A 73 -20.72 8.24 -2.68
C LYS A 73 -20.69 9.17 -1.48
N VAL A 74 -19.61 9.13 -0.70
CA VAL A 74 -19.42 9.97 0.49
C VAL A 74 -18.91 11.37 0.09
N GLY A 75 -18.13 11.46 -0.99
CA GLY A 75 -17.55 12.69 -1.50
C GLY A 75 -16.36 13.18 -0.67
N ASP A 76 -15.63 14.16 -1.20
CA ASP A 76 -14.48 14.74 -0.51
C ASP A 76 -14.90 15.62 0.68
N PRO A 77 -14.13 15.63 1.79
CA PRO A 77 -12.83 14.97 2.01
C PRO A 77 -12.92 13.54 2.60
N TYR A 78 -14.10 13.11 3.06
CA TYR A 78 -14.29 11.84 3.75
C TYR A 78 -14.09 10.62 2.83
N GLY A 79 -14.38 10.75 1.53
CA GLY A 79 -14.12 9.69 0.55
C GLY A 79 -12.64 9.36 0.45
N THR A 80 -11.78 10.37 0.44
CA THR A 80 -10.32 10.17 0.45
C THR A 80 -9.87 9.41 1.72
N MET A 81 -10.46 9.69 2.89
CA MET A 81 -10.17 8.93 4.11
C MET A 81 -10.61 7.46 4.02
N ILE A 82 -11.75 7.17 3.38
CA ILE A 82 -12.20 5.78 3.20
C ILE A 82 -11.18 5.01 2.35
N LEU A 83 -10.67 5.64 1.29
CA LEU A 83 -9.67 5.02 0.43
C LEU A 83 -8.38 4.70 1.19
N THR A 84 -7.83 5.68 1.91
CA THR A 84 -6.57 5.50 2.66
C THR A 84 -6.73 4.47 3.79
N LEU A 85 -7.83 4.54 4.56
CA LEU A 85 -8.10 3.57 5.62
C LEU A 85 -8.29 2.15 5.08
N SER A 86 -8.92 2.00 3.91
CA SER A 86 -9.13 0.68 3.30
C SER A 86 -7.82 0.06 2.84
N ALA A 87 -6.93 0.85 2.23
CA ALA A 87 -5.61 0.38 1.80
C ALA A 87 -4.76 -0.06 3.00
N VAL A 88 -4.66 0.80 4.03
CA VAL A 88 -3.92 0.48 5.26
C VAL A 88 -4.53 -0.72 6.00
N LEU A 89 -5.86 -0.85 6.01
CA LEU A 89 -6.51 -2.00 6.64
C LEU A 89 -6.09 -3.33 6.01
N VAL A 90 -5.93 -3.38 4.67
CA VAL A 90 -5.43 -4.58 3.98
C VAL A 90 -4.02 -4.92 4.48
N GLU A 91 -3.13 -3.94 4.52
CA GLU A 91 -1.74 -4.11 4.97
C GLU A 91 -1.65 -4.59 6.43
N VAL A 92 -2.35 -3.89 7.35
CA VAL A 92 -2.39 -4.23 8.78
C VAL A 92 -2.93 -5.64 9.00
N VAL A 93 -3.98 -6.04 8.27
CA VAL A 93 -4.55 -7.39 8.42
C VAL A 93 -3.60 -8.46 7.90
N ILE A 94 -2.91 -8.24 6.78
CA ILE A 94 -1.88 -9.17 6.29
C ILE A 94 -0.79 -9.33 7.35
N LEU A 95 -0.25 -8.22 7.86
CA LEU A 95 0.79 -8.22 8.88
C LEU A 95 0.33 -8.92 10.16
N ALA A 96 -0.87 -8.62 10.65
CA ALA A 96 -1.42 -9.23 11.86
C ALA A 96 -1.57 -10.76 11.74
N ILE A 97 -2.05 -11.25 10.59
CA ILE A 97 -2.23 -12.69 10.35
C ILE A 97 -0.88 -13.40 10.20
N MET A 98 0.07 -12.82 9.47
CA MET A 98 1.41 -13.38 9.33
C MET A 98 2.12 -13.46 10.69
N MET A 99 2.06 -12.39 11.49
CA MET A 99 2.69 -12.35 12.82
C MET A 99 2.05 -13.28 13.85
N SER A 100 0.78 -13.62 13.68
CA SER A 100 0.10 -14.57 14.57
C SER A 100 0.53 -16.01 14.34
N ASN A 101 1.00 -16.35 13.14
CA ASN A 101 1.39 -17.71 12.76
C ASN A 101 2.91 -17.92 12.80
N GLU A 102 3.69 -16.98 12.27
CA GLU A 102 5.14 -17.01 12.30
C GLU A 102 5.69 -15.69 12.87
N PRO A 103 6.05 -15.66 14.17
CA PRO A 103 6.52 -14.44 14.80
C PRO A 103 7.95 -14.10 14.34
N SER A 104 8.06 -13.37 13.23
CA SER A 104 9.28 -12.67 12.83
C SER A 104 9.30 -11.26 13.43
N PRO A 105 10.22 -10.93 14.35
CA PRO A 105 10.23 -9.65 15.05
C PRO A 105 10.51 -8.46 14.13
N THR A 106 11.09 -8.69 12.95
CA THR A 106 11.45 -7.62 12.00
C THR A 106 10.46 -7.44 10.86
N LEU A 107 9.52 -8.36 10.64
CA LEU A 107 8.63 -8.34 9.47
C LEU A 107 7.83 -7.05 9.36
N VAL A 108 7.29 -6.56 10.48
CA VAL A 108 6.53 -5.31 10.53
C VAL A 108 7.36 -4.13 10.03
N ARG A 109 8.56 -3.98 10.60
CA ARG A 109 9.50 -2.93 10.22
C ARG A 109 9.89 -3.04 8.76
N ASP A 110 10.27 -4.24 8.32
CA ASP A 110 10.75 -4.49 6.97
C ASP A 110 9.64 -4.26 5.93
N THR A 111 8.38 -4.52 6.28
CA THR A 111 7.22 -4.27 5.40
C THR A 111 6.93 -2.79 5.29
N ILE A 112 6.88 -2.06 6.41
CA ILE A 112 6.66 -0.59 6.40
C ILE A 112 7.80 0.11 5.64
N TYR A 113 9.04 -0.29 5.88
CA TYR A 113 10.20 0.23 5.13
C TYR A 113 10.06 -0.06 3.63
N SER A 114 9.72 -1.29 3.26
CA SER A 114 9.55 -1.69 1.85
C SER A 114 8.39 -0.95 1.17
N ALA A 115 7.28 -0.72 1.87
CA ALA A 115 6.13 0.03 1.37
C ALA A 115 6.51 1.47 1.05
N VAL A 116 7.17 2.18 1.97
CA VAL A 116 7.60 3.57 1.73
C VAL A 116 8.63 3.66 0.59
N MET A 117 9.58 2.71 0.52
CA MET A 117 10.55 2.66 -0.58
C MET A 117 9.87 2.38 -1.93
N LEU A 118 8.86 1.51 -1.96
CA LEU A 118 8.09 1.19 -3.14
C LEU A 118 7.24 2.38 -3.60
N ASP A 119 6.57 3.08 -2.68
CA ASP A 119 5.73 4.22 -3.02
C ASP A 119 6.55 5.40 -3.56
N ILE A 120 7.59 5.80 -2.83
CA ILE A 120 8.37 7.00 -3.19
C ILE A 120 9.28 6.72 -4.39
N ASN A 121 10.05 5.63 -4.36
CA ASN A 121 11.03 5.38 -5.41
C ASN A 121 10.45 4.57 -6.58
N GLY A 122 9.53 3.65 -6.30
CA GLY A 122 8.86 2.84 -7.31
C GLY A 122 7.70 3.59 -7.97
N ILE A 123 6.63 3.91 -7.23
CA ILE A 123 5.41 4.51 -7.78
C ILE A 123 5.69 5.91 -8.33
N LEU A 124 6.12 6.84 -7.47
CA LEU A 124 6.39 8.21 -7.89
C LEU A 124 7.52 8.27 -8.93
N GLY A 125 8.60 7.51 -8.74
CA GLY A 125 9.71 7.45 -9.71
C GLY A 125 9.28 6.97 -11.10
N LEU A 126 8.60 5.82 -11.21
CA LEU A 126 8.11 5.32 -12.50
C LEU A 126 7.05 6.22 -13.12
N ALA A 127 6.17 6.78 -12.30
CA ALA A 127 5.13 7.69 -12.75
C ALA A 127 5.72 9.00 -13.32
N ALA A 128 6.67 9.62 -12.62
CA ALA A 128 7.38 10.82 -13.09
C ALA A 128 8.23 10.51 -14.33
N LEU A 129 8.88 9.35 -14.40
CA LEU A 129 9.64 8.93 -15.58
C LEU A 129 8.74 8.79 -16.81
N MET A 130 7.65 8.02 -16.70
CA MET A 130 6.71 7.79 -17.81
C MET A 130 5.96 9.06 -18.20
N GLY A 131 5.55 9.85 -17.22
CA GLY A 131 4.83 11.10 -17.42
C GLY A 131 5.71 12.19 -18.03
N GLY A 132 6.95 12.32 -17.57
CA GLY A 132 7.94 13.26 -18.08
C GLY A 132 8.44 12.92 -19.49
N ILE A 133 8.63 11.64 -19.83
CA ILE A 133 8.96 11.24 -21.22
C ILE A 133 7.82 11.65 -22.18
N LYS A 134 6.57 11.60 -21.72
CA LYS A 134 5.39 11.89 -22.55
C LYS A 134 5.04 13.38 -22.63
N HIS A 135 5.20 14.12 -21.54
CA HIS A 135 4.71 15.50 -21.42
C HIS A 135 5.81 16.54 -21.17
N GLY A 136 7.06 16.14 -20.91
CA GLY A 136 8.15 17.02 -20.51
C GLY A 136 8.11 17.30 -19.01
N GLU A 137 7.56 18.45 -18.64
CA GLU A 137 7.36 18.89 -17.25
C GLU A 137 5.88 18.73 -16.85
N GLN A 138 5.63 18.35 -15.59
CA GLN A 138 4.28 18.15 -15.07
C GLN A 138 4.07 18.79 -13.70
N SER A 139 3.13 19.73 -13.66
CA SER A 139 2.83 20.55 -12.49
C SER A 139 2.10 19.78 -11.38
N TYR A 140 2.41 20.14 -10.14
CA TYR A 140 1.68 19.76 -8.93
C TYR A 140 1.81 20.87 -7.87
N ASN A 141 1.18 20.68 -6.71
CA ASN A 141 1.22 21.57 -5.56
C ASN A 141 2.41 21.22 -4.65
N ASP A 142 3.43 22.08 -4.61
CA ASP A 142 4.64 21.90 -3.80
C ASP A 142 4.38 21.92 -2.29
N ASP A 143 3.37 22.66 -1.82
CA ASP A 143 3.02 22.71 -0.40
C ASP A 143 2.62 21.33 0.15
N SER A 144 1.90 20.52 -0.66
CA SER A 144 1.53 19.16 -0.27
C SER A 144 2.74 18.26 -0.12
N ALA A 145 3.64 18.28 -1.10
CA ALA A 145 4.79 17.41 -1.15
C ALA A 145 5.76 17.69 0.00
N ARG A 146 5.98 18.97 0.34
CA ARG A 146 6.78 19.38 1.50
C ARG A 146 6.17 18.89 2.81
N THR A 147 4.86 19.08 2.97
CA THR A 147 4.14 18.64 4.19
C THR A 147 4.25 17.12 4.36
N TYR A 148 3.96 16.35 3.32
CA TYR A 148 4.09 14.89 3.36
C TYR A 148 5.53 14.45 3.69
N SER A 149 6.52 15.00 3.00
CA SER A 149 7.93 14.61 3.18
C SER A 149 8.41 14.81 4.62
N VAL A 150 8.08 15.96 5.22
CA VAL A 150 8.44 16.26 6.61
C VAL A 150 7.69 15.36 7.59
N MET A 151 6.41 15.09 7.35
CA MET A 151 5.62 14.21 8.21
C MET A 151 6.11 12.76 8.14
N ILE A 152 6.42 12.23 6.95
CA ILE A 152 6.98 10.89 6.78
C ILE A 152 8.34 10.78 7.47
N LEU A 153 9.23 11.76 7.25
CA LEU A 153 10.54 11.80 7.90
C LEU A 153 10.43 11.82 9.43
N THR A 154 9.51 12.62 9.96
CA THR A 154 9.25 12.70 11.40
C THR A 154 8.68 11.39 11.92
N ALA A 155 7.68 10.82 11.21
CA ALA A 155 7.02 9.60 11.61
C ALA A 155 8.00 8.43 11.65
N MET A 156 8.73 8.18 10.56
CA MET A 156 9.73 7.10 10.48
C MET A 156 10.93 7.35 11.40
N GLY A 157 11.36 8.60 11.55
CA GLY A 157 12.43 8.96 12.47
C GLY A 157 12.09 8.56 13.91
N VAL A 158 10.92 8.96 14.39
CA VAL A 158 10.45 8.65 15.74
C VAL A 158 10.13 7.17 15.90
N SER A 159 9.41 6.55 14.96
CA SER A 159 8.93 5.18 15.15
C SER A 159 9.93 4.08 14.79
N MET A 160 10.92 4.37 13.94
CA MET A 160 11.77 3.35 13.32
C MET A 160 13.27 3.67 13.33
N VAL A 161 13.71 4.91 13.59
CA VAL A 161 15.15 5.23 13.74
C VAL A 161 15.52 5.37 15.21
N VAL A 162 14.78 6.17 15.96
CA VAL A 162 15.04 6.42 17.39
C VAL A 162 14.96 5.16 18.28
N PRO A 163 14.10 4.14 18.03
CA PRO A 163 14.05 2.94 18.87
C PRO A 163 15.40 2.22 19.03
N GLU A 164 16.33 2.35 18.09
CA GLU A 164 17.67 1.76 18.18
C GLU A 164 18.45 2.25 19.42
N PHE A 165 18.20 3.49 19.85
CA PHE A 165 18.88 4.11 20.98
C PHE A 165 18.16 3.89 22.32
N ILE A 166 16.99 3.24 22.31
CA ILE A 166 16.18 3.02 23.51
C ILE A 166 16.63 1.74 24.21
N PRO A 167 16.94 1.79 25.52
CA PRO A 167 17.28 0.59 26.27
C PRO A 167 16.17 -0.46 26.21
N LYS A 168 16.56 -1.74 26.10
CA LYS A 168 15.61 -2.86 26.04
C LYS A 168 14.63 -2.93 27.22
N GLY A 169 14.93 -2.29 28.36
CA GLY A 169 14.02 -2.21 29.51
C GLY A 169 12.86 -1.24 29.31
N ASP A 170 13.03 -0.21 28.46
CA ASP A 170 12.12 0.92 28.32
C ASP A 170 11.21 0.82 27.08
N TRP A 171 11.27 -0.32 26.35
CA TRP A 171 10.54 -0.50 25.09
C TRP A 171 9.04 -0.27 25.23
N LYS A 172 8.41 -0.68 26.35
CA LYS A 172 6.98 -0.50 26.58
C LYS A 172 6.59 0.97 26.69
N ILE A 173 7.42 1.75 27.39
CA ILE A 173 7.21 3.18 27.58
C ILE A 173 7.38 3.89 26.24
N TYR A 174 8.42 3.50 25.48
CA TYR A 174 8.68 4.08 24.17
C TYR A 174 7.59 3.74 23.15
N SER A 175 7.12 2.50 23.07
CA SER A 175 5.99 2.14 22.20
C SER A 175 4.70 2.87 22.59
N ALA A 176 4.41 3.04 23.88
CA ALA A 176 3.26 3.86 24.29
C ALA A 176 3.40 5.33 23.85
N PHE A 177 4.61 5.89 23.92
CA PHE A 177 4.92 7.23 23.41
C PHE A 177 4.76 7.31 21.89
N THR A 178 5.32 6.35 21.14
CA THR A 178 5.23 6.29 19.67
C THR A 178 3.78 6.16 19.21
N ILE A 179 2.96 5.29 19.83
CA ILE A 179 1.52 5.20 19.56
C ILE A 179 0.85 6.57 19.76
N GLY A 180 1.10 7.24 20.88
CA GLY A 180 0.53 8.56 21.17
C GLY A 180 0.97 9.63 20.16
N ALA A 181 2.25 9.64 19.79
CA ALA A 181 2.80 10.56 18.80
C ALA A 181 2.21 10.34 17.40
N MET A 182 2.07 9.08 16.96
CA MET A 182 1.46 8.75 15.66
C MET A 182 -0.02 9.10 15.62
N ILE A 183 -0.78 8.82 16.69
CA ILE A 183 -2.19 9.24 16.79
C ILE A 183 -2.33 10.76 16.73
N LEU A 184 -1.43 11.50 17.39
CA LEU A 184 -1.40 12.96 17.35
C LEU A 184 -1.09 13.48 15.94
N LEU A 185 -0.06 12.94 15.27
CA LEU A 185 0.28 13.28 13.89
C LEU A 185 -0.87 12.96 12.93
N TYR A 186 -1.51 11.79 13.08
CA TYR A 186 -2.65 11.41 12.26
C TYR A 186 -3.87 12.29 12.50
N THR A 187 -4.15 12.65 13.76
CA THR A 187 -5.26 13.58 14.08
C THR A 187 -5.04 14.95 13.46
N LEU A 188 -3.81 15.47 13.50
CA LEU A 188 -3.44 16.72 12.86
C LEU A 188 -3.54 16.62 11.33
N PHE A 189 -3.02 15.53 10.75
CA PHE A 189 -3.11 15.24 9.32
C PHE A 189 -4.56 15.22 8.84
N LEU A 190 -5.42 14.45 9.52
CA LEU A 190 -6.84 14.40 9.21
C LEU A 190 -7.46 15.78 9.32
N ARG A 191 -7.22 16.53 10.41
CA ARG A 191 -7.77 17.88 10.58
C ARG A 191 -7.36 18.81 9.44
N MET A 192 -6.15 18.70 8.93
CA MET A 192 -5.70 19.48 7.78
C MET A 192 -6.33 19.01 6.46
N GLN A 193 -6.50 17.70 6.29
CA GLN A 193 -7.09 17.08 5.10
C GLN A 193 -8.60 17.36 4.98
N VAL A 194 -9.35 17.27 6.09
CA VAL A 194 -10.81 17.53 6.12
C VAL A 194 -11.20 18.97 6.44
N GLY A 195 -10.24 19.78 6.88
CA GLY A 195 -10.48 21.13 7.38
C GLY A 195 -10.25 22.23 6.34
N PRO A 196 -10.04 23.48 6.79
CA PRO A 196 -9.90 24.66 5.92
C PRO A 196 -8.64 24.65 5.04
N HIS A 197 -7.75 23.66 5.23
CA HIS A 197 -6.49 23.52 4.51
C HIS A 197 -6.50 22.39 3.48
N SER A 198 -7.67 21.84 3.14
CA SER A 198 -7.83 20.82 2.10
C SER A 198 -7.29 21.26 0.72
N TYR A 199 -7.17 22.58 0.49
CA TYR A 199 -6.50 23.17 -0.68
C TYR A 199 -5.05 22.68 -0.83
N PHE A 200 -4.31 22.43 0.26
CA PHE A 200 -2.96 21.87 0.13
C PHE A 200 -2.99 20.55 -0.63
N PHE A 201 -4.01 19.71 -0.41
CA PHE A 201 -4.10 18.38 -1.01
C PHE A 201 -4.82 18.35 -2.37
N SER A 202 -5.31 19.49 -2.86
CA SER A 202 -6.10 19.58 -4.08
C SER A 202 -5.43 20.51 -5.10
N TYR A 203 -5.11 20.00 -6.28
CA TYR A 203 -4.64 20.83 -7.40
C TYR A 203 -5.73 20.91 -8.47
N SER A 204 -6.18 22.13 -8.75
CA SER A 204 -7.11 22.39 -9.85
C SER A 204 -6.35 22.40 -11.16
N TYR A 205 -6.40 21.28 -11.88
CA TYR A 205 -5.84 21.19 -13.23
C TYR A 205 -6.47 22.26 -14.14
N PRO A 206 -5.69 23.02 -14.92
CA PRO A 206 -6.27 23.87 -15.96
C PRO A 206 -7.08 22.99 -16.92
N GLU A 207 -8.38 23.28 -17.03
CA GLU A 207 -9.28 22.55 -17.94
C GLU A 207 -8.67 22.54 -19.34
N LYS A 208 -8.27 21.36 -19.83
CA LYS A 208 -8.16 21.16 -21.28
C LYS A 208 -9.54 21.46 -21.83
N LYS A 209 -9.68 22.60 -22.53
CA LYS A 209 -10.86 23.00 -23.32
C LYS A 209 -11.50 21.74 -23.89
N LYS A 210 -12.64 21.33 -23.32
CA LYS A 210 -13.46 20.24 -23.87
C LYS A 210 -13.67 20.58 -25.33
N ARG A 211 -13.07 19.81 -26.24
CA ARG A 211 -13.55 19.73 -27.61
C ARG A 211 -14.97 19.20 -27.49
N GLN A 212 -15.96 20.07 -27.70
CA GLN A 212 -17.33 19.66 -27.94
C GLN A 212 -17.31 18.63 -29.08
N GLY A 213 -17.88 17.46 -28.82
CA GLY A 213 -17.99 16.38 -29.80
C GLY A 213 -17.18 15.13 -29.47
N SER A 214 -17.60 14.39 -28.45
CA SER A 214 -17.63 12.94 -28.52
C SER A 214 -18.54 12.40 -27.43
N ASP A 215 -19.57 11.68 -27.85
CA ASP A 215 -20.44 10.84 -27.01
C ASP A 215 -19.60 9.78 -26.29
N GLN A 216 -18.96 10.17 -25.19
CA GLN A 216 -18.42 9.19 -24.24
C GLN A 216 -19.58 8.77 -23.34
N ALA A 217 -20.16 7.63 -23.74
CA ALA A 217 -21.06 6.77 -22.99
C ALA A 217 -21.32 7.24 -21.55
N GLU A 218 -22.55 7.71 -21.31
CA GLU A 218 -23.22 7.52 -20.04
C GLU A 218 -23.19 6.02 -19.72
N GLN A 219 -22.12 5.54 -19.09
CA GLN A 219 -22.16 4.29 -18.38
C GLN A 219 -23.18 4.50 -17.28
N HIS A 220 -24.35 3.89 -17.44
CA HIS A 220 -25.34 3.77 -16.38
C HIS A 220 -24.62 3.34 -15.09
N ALA A 221 -24.41 4.28 -14.18
CA ALA A 221 -23.95 3.98 -12.83
C ALA A 221 -25.07 3.18 -12.17
N GLU A 222 -24.91 1.86 -12.11
CA GLU A 222 -25.83 1.02 -11.34
C GLU A 222 -25.89 1.56 -9.90
N PRO A 223 -27.06 1.56 -9.25
CA PRO A 223 -27.19 2.07 -7.90
C PRO A 223 -26.24 1.31 -6.97
N VAL A 224 -25.24 2.03 -6.43
CA VAL A 224 -24.24 1.48 -5.52
C VAL A 224 -24.93 0.99 -4.26
N ASN A 225 -25.02 -0.33 -4.11
CA ASN A 225 -25.53 -0.98 -2.92
C ASN A 225 -24.46 -0.94 -1.81
N LEU A 226 -24.59 0.03 -0.90
CA LEU A 226 -23.62 0.31 0.17
C LEU A 226 -23.28 -0.93 0.98
N THR A 227 -24.29 -1.72 1.34
CA THR A 227 -24.13 -2.95 2.12
C THR A 227 -23.29 -3.97 1.35
N ARG A 228 -23.48 -4.06 0.02
CA ARG A 228 -22.67 -4.95 -0.83
C ARG A 228 -21.21 -4.52 -0.85
N SER A 229 -20.91 -3.24 -1.04
CA SER A 229 -19.52 -2.76 -1.09
C SER A 229 -18.80 -2.98 0.24
N ILE A 230 -19.45 -2.71 1.37
CA ILE A 230 -18.87 -2.96 2.70
C ILE A 230 -18.63 -4.45 2.93
N VAL A 231 -19.62 -5.31 2.65
CA VAL A 231 -19.47 -6.76 2.81
C VAL A 231 -18.36 -7.30 1.92
N THR A 232 -18.27 -6.81 0.68
CA THR A 232 -17.24 -7.24 -0.27
C THR A 232 -15.85 -6.80 0.17
N LEU A 233 -15.72 -5.58 0.69
CA LEU A 233 -14.47 -5.06 1.25
C LEU A 233 -14.01 -5.90 2.44
N VAL A 234 -14.86 -6.13 3.43
CA VAL A 234 -14.53 -6.94 4.61
C VAL A 234 -14.19 -8.37 4.23
N THR A 235 -14.98 -8.98 3.35
CA THR A 235 -14.70 -10.35 2.86
C THR A 235 -13.38 -10.40 2.11
N GLY A 236 -13.10 -9.42 1.26
CA GLY A 236 -11.86 -9.35 0.48
C GLY A 236 -10.62 -9.21 1.37
N VAL A 237 -10.67 -8.35 2.39
CA VAL A 237 -9.58 -8.19 3.37
C VAL A 237 -9.28 -9.51 4.10
N VAL A 238 -10.31 -10.20 4.58
CA VAL A 238 -10.15 -11.52 5.23
C VAL A 238 -9.57 -12.54 4.25
N VAL A 239 -10.03 -12.51 2.99
CA VAL A 239 -9.55 -13.43 1.96
C VAL A 239 -8.07 -13.22 1.64
N ILE A 240 -7.68 -11.97 1.48
CA ILE A 240 -6.30 -11.57 1.25
C ILE A 240 -5.40 -12.02 2.40
N GLY A 241 -5.81 -11.78 3.65
CA GLY A 241 -5.06 -12.20 4.83
C GLY A 241 -4.83 -13.72 4.92
N ALA A 242 -5.89 -14.51 4.71
CA ALA A 242 -5.78 -15.98 4.72
C ALA A 242 -4.91 -16.52 3.58
N LEU A 243 -4.99 -15.93 2.39
CA LEU A 243 -4.12 -16.29 1.27
C LEU A 243 -2.66 -15.88 1.52
N ALA A 244 -2.44 -14.71 2.14
CA ALA A 244 -1.11 -14.20 2.46
C ALA A 244 -0.37 -15.11 3.47
N GLU A 245 -1.10 -15.75 4.40
CA GLU A 245 -0.53 -16.73 5.31
C GLU A 245 0.07 -17.94 4.56
N VAL A 246 -0.74 -18.58 3.71
CA VAL A 246 -0.29 -19.75 2.92
C VAL A 246 0.81 -19.34 1.93
N MET A 247 0.68 -18.14 1.34
CA MET A 247 1.67 -17.57 0.45
C MET A 247 3.03 -17.38 1.16
N SER A 248 3.05 -16.83 2.37
CA SER A 248 4.31 -16.65 3.13
C SER A 248 5.03 -17.97 3.29
N LYS A 249 4.37 -18.98 3.87
CA LYS A 249 4.97 -20.30 4.12
C LYS A 249 5.48 -20.98 2.85
N THR A 250 4.73 -20.87 1.75
CA THR A 250 5.11 -21.47 0.46
C THR A 250 6.25 -20.73 -0.22
N VAL A 251 6.32 -19.40 -0.08
CA VAL A 251 7.46 -18.58 -0.55
C VAL A 251 8.70 -18.86 0.30
N ASP A 252 8.58 -18.89 1.62
CA ASP A 252 9.69 -19.14 2.55
C ASP A 252 10.32 -20.52 2.29
N LEU A 253 9.51 -21.58 2.17
CA LEU A 253 9.98 -22.90 1.77
C LEU A 253 10.55 -22.91 0.33
N GLY A 254 9.90 -22.21 -0.60
CA GLY A 254 10.33 -22.08 -1.99
C GLY A 254 11.71 -21.42 -2.13
N LEU A 255 12.05 -20.53 -1.22
CA LEU A 255 13.31 -19.79 -1.16
C LEU A 255 14.37 -20.42 -0.23
N GLU A 256 14.02 -21.50 0.47
CA GLU A 256 14.94 -22.16 1.41
C GLU A 256 16.21 -22.65 0.69
N GLY A 257 17.38 -22.29 1.20
CA GLY A 257 18.66 -22.68 0.59
C GLY A 257 19.04 -21.96 -0.71
N THR A 258 18.24 -21.01 -1.22
CA THR A 258 18.61 -20.19 -2.39
C THR A 258 19.49 -19.00 -2.02
N GLY A 259 19.73 -18.77 -0.72
CA GLY A 259 20.39 -17.57 -0.21
C GLY A 259 19.50 -16.32 -0.25
N ALA A 260 18.21 -16.47 -0.52
CA ALA A 260 17.27 -15.35 -0.51
C ALA A 260 17.06 -14.85 0.94
N PRO A 261 17.06 -13.54 1.17
CA PRO A 261 16.97 -12.99 2.50
C PRO A 261 15.52 -12.86 3.00
N PRO A 262 15.29 -12.86 4.33
CA PRO A 262 13.95 -12.80 4.92
C PRO A 262 13.13 -11.55 4.54
N VAL A 263 13.79 -10.46 4.14
CA VAL A 263 13.14 -9.22 3.70
C VAL A 263 12.31 -9.42 2.41
N MET A 264 12.56 -10.47 1.63
CA MET A 264 11.84 -10.73 0.38
C MET A 264 10.34 -10.87 0.60
N THR A 265 9.93 -11.54 1.68
CA THR A 265 8.51 -11.70 2.04
C THR A 265 7.86 -10.36 2.37
N ALA A 266 8.58 -9.47 3.08
CA ALA A 266 8.12 -8.12 3.37
C ALA A 266 7.93 -7.27 2.09
N ILE A 267 8.86 -7.37 1.13
CA ILE A 267 8.76 -6.69 -0.17
C ILE A 267 7.56 -7.20 -0.97
N LEU A 268 7.33 -8.50 -0.98
CA LEU A 268 6.17 -9.09 -1.64
C LEU A 268 4.86 -8.60 -1.03
N VAL A 269 4.75 -8.58 0.31
CA VAL A 269 3.58 -8.05 1.01
C VAL A 269 3.32 -6.59 0.64
N ALA A 270 4.35 -5.74 0.71
CA ALA A 270 4.27 -4.33 0.32
C ALA A 270 3.80 -4.16 -1.14
N ALA A 271 4.39 -4.91 -2.08
CA ALA A 271 4.05 -4.83 -3.50
C ALA A 271 2.62 -5.28 -3.81
N ILE A 272 2.12 -6.30 -3.13
CA ILE A 272 0.77 -6.82 -3.33
C ILE A 272 -0.29 -5.85 -2.79
N SER A 273 -0.01 -5.24 -1.63
CA SER A 273 -0.88 -4.23 -1.02
C SER A 273 -0.96 -2.98 -1.89
N ALA A 274 0.19 -2.49 -2.39
CA ALA A 274 0.29 -1.29 -3.21
C ALA A 274 -0.13 -1.49 -4.69
N ALA A 275 -0.38 -2.72 -5.15
CA ALA A 275 -0.66 -3.02 -6.55
C ALA A 275 -1.77 -2.16 -7.19
N PRO A 276 -2.92 -1.90 -6.53
CA PRO A 276 -3.95 -1.02 -7.07
C PRO A 276 -3.47 0.43 -7.23
N GLU A 277 -2.69 0.91 -6.27
CA GLU A 277 -2.17 2.27 -6.22
C GLU A 277 -1.12 2.51 -7.31
N ILE A 278 -0.21 1.54 -7.52
CA ILE A 278 0.74 1.55 -8.64
C ILE A 278 -0.01 1.78 -9.96
N LEU A 279 -1.06 1.00 -10.23
CA LEU A 279 -1.80 1.09 -11.48
C LEU A 279 -2.50 2.45 -11.64
N THR A 280 -3.12 2.94 -10.57
CA THR A 280 -3.84 4.23 -10.58
C THR A 280 -2.88 5.41 -10.75
N ALA A 281 -1.72 5.39 -10.08
CA ALA A 281 -0.70 6.42 -10.21
C ALA A 281 -0.09 6.46 -11.62
N LEU A 282 0.28 5.32 -12.20
CA LEU A 282 0.83 5.27 -13.55
C LEU A 282 -0.18 5.80 -14.59
N ARG A 283 -1.47 5.47 -14.43
CA ARG A 283 -2.54 6.02 -15.28
C ARG A 283 -2.68 7.53 -15.10
N ALA A 284 -2.59 8.03 -13.87
CA ALA A 284 -2.66 9.46 -13.58
C ALA A 284 -1.49 10.24 -14.21
N ALA A 285 -0.25 9.74 -14.09
CA ALA A 285 0.91 10.34 -14.74
C ALA A 285 0.75 10.43 -16.26
N LEU A 286 0.32 9.33 -16.89
CA LEU A 286 0.06 9.28 -18.33
C LEU A 286 -1.10 10.18 -18.78
N ALA A 287 -1.99 10.56 -17.86
CA ALA A 287 -3.10 11.49 -18.09
C ALA A 287 -2.74 12.95 -17.75
N ASN A 288 -1.47 13.24 -17.46
CA ASN A 288 -0.98 14.55 -17.04
C ASN A 288 -1.56 15.03 -15.70
N ARG A 289 -1.68 14.12 -14.74
CA ARG A 289 -2.23 14.36 -13.40
C ARG A 289 -1.22 14.07 -12.29
N MET A 290 -0.13 14.85 -12.24
CA MET A 290 0.97 14.59 -11.30
C MET A 290 0.58 14.79 -9.83
N GLN A 291 -0.28 15.76 -9.50
CA GLN A 291 -0.79 15.89 -8.12
C GLN A 291 -1.41 14.58 -7.61
N SER A 292 -2.16 13.88 -8.47
CA SER A 292 -2.77 12.60 -8.09
C SER A 292 -1.69 11.54 -7.80
N VAL A 293 -0.60 11.52 -8.55
CA VAL A 293 0.54 10.62 -8.30
C VAL A 293 1.20 10.94 -6.96
N VAL A 294 1.49 12.22 -6.71
CA VAL A 294 2.11 12.68 -5.45
C VAL A 294 1.21 12.33 -4.26
N ASN A 295 -0.10 12.59 -4.36
CA ASN A 295 -1.05 12.25 -3.31
C ASN A 295 -1.17 10.74 -3.09
N ILE A 296 -1.11 9.92 -4.15
CA ILE A 296 -1.11 8.47 -4.02
C ILE A 296 0.17 8.02 -3.32
N ALA A 297 1.35 8.33 -3.88
CA ALA A 297 2.62 7.83 -3.36
C ALA A 297 2.93 8.36 -1.95
N LEU A 298 2.95 9.68 -1.76
CA LEU A 298 3.30 10.27 -0.46
C LEU A 298 2.18 10.11 0.57
N GLY A 299 0.92 10.14 0.13
CA GLY A 299 -0.22 9.93 1.01
C GLY A 299 -0.31 8.49 1.52
N ALA A 300 -0.07 7.50 0.65
CA ALA A 300 0.03 6.10 1.02
C ALA A 300 1.21 5.86 1.98
N SER A 301 2.40 6.38 1.66
CA SER A 301 3.57 6.27 2.54
C SER A 301 3.34 6.88 3.92
N LEU A 302 2.77 8.09 3.99
CA LEU A 302 2.46 8.73 5.26
C LEU A 302 1.45 7.89 6.05
N SER A 303 0.36 7.47 5.42
CA SER A 303 -0.70 6.67 6.04
C SER A 303 -0.17 5.34 6.55
N THR A 304 0.65 4.66 5.75
CA THR A 304 1.33 3.41 6.12
C THR A 304 2.08 3.59 7.44
N VAL A 305 2.92 4.61 7.57
CA VAL A 305 3.70 4.80 8.79
C VAL A 305 2.81 5.21 9.97
N ILE A 306 1.97 6.25 9.82
CA ILE A 306 1.24 6.82 10.97
C ILE A 306 0.04 5.98 11.43
N LEU A 307 -0.43 5.02 10.63
CA LEU A 307 -1.53 4.13 10.98
C LEU A 307 -1.06 2.70 11.27
N THR A 308 -0.15 2.13 10.48
CA THR A 308 0.31 0.75 10.68
C THR A 308 1.17 0.64 11.95
N VAL A 309 2.10 1.57 12.17
CA VAL A 309 2.97 1.58 13.37
C VAL A 309 2.16 1.52 14.67
N PRO A 310 1.22 2.44 14.97
CA PRO A 310 0.53 2.42 16.26
C PRO A 310 -0.33 1.16 16.45
N VAL A 311 -0.90 0.61 15.37
CA VAL A 311 -1.67 -0.64 15.48
C VAL A 311 -0.75 -1.82 15.80
N MET A 312 0.38 -1.94 15.11
CA MET A 312 1.32 -3.02 15.37
C MET A 312 1.99 -2.89 16.74
N GLU A 313 2.38 -1.69 17.17
CA GLU A 313 2.89 -1.49 18.52
C GLU A 313 1.85 -1.76 19.60
N ALA A 314 0.58 -1.43 19.38
CA ALA A 314 -0.50 -1.80 20.29
C ALA A 314 -0.64 -3.32 20.39
N MET A 315 -0.50 -4.05 19.27
CA MET A 315 -0.47 -5.51 19.27
C MET A 315 0.76 -6.07 20.03
N ALA A 316 1.94 -5.45 19.89
CA ALA A 316 3.13 -5.82 20.65
C ALA A 316 2.94 -5.64 22.17
N LEU A 317 2.34 -4.53 22.59
CA LEU A 317 2.02 -4.27 24.00
C LEU A 317 0.97 -5.25 24.54
N TYR A 318 -0.03 -5.61 23.73
CA TYR A 318 -1.08 -6.56 24.09
C TYR A 318 -0.56 -8.00 24.20
N SER A 319 0.24 -8.45 23.22
CA SER A 319 0.83 -9.79 23.18
C SER A 319 2.03 -9.96 24.12
N GLY A 320 2.65 -8.85 24.54
CA GLY A 320 3.88 -8.84 25.35
C GLY A 320 5.15 -9.19 24.57
N GLN A 321 5.06 -9.34 23.24
CA GLN A 321 6.19 -9.63 22.36
C GLN A 321 6.65 -8.33 21.67
N PRO A 322 7.86 -7.82 21.94
CA PRO A 322 8.34 -6.60 21.30
C PRO A 322 8.66 -6.84 19.83
N PHE A 323 8.10 -6.02 18.94
CA PHE A 323 8.57 -5.93 17.56
C PHE A 323 9.87 -5.12 17.51
N GLN A 324 10.80 -5.55 16.66
CA GLN A 324 12.03 -4.81 16.40
C GLN A 324 11.73 -3.74 15.36
N MET A 325 11.28 -2.57 15.82
CA MET A 325 10.94 -1.43 14.94
C MET A 325 12.17 -0.67 14.44
N ALA A 326 13.31 -0.78 15.13
CA ALA A 326 14.55 -0.11 14.76
C ALA A 326 15.08 -0.60 13.40
N MET A 327 15.19 0.29 12.40
CA MET A 327 15.77 0.04 11.09
C MET A 327 17.25 -0.30 11.16
N THR A 328 17.70 -1.15 10.23
CA THR A 328 19.14 -1.39 10.07
C THR A 328 19.84 -0.08 9.65
N PRO A 329 21.16 0.05 9.85
CA PRO A 329 21.89 1.21 9.35
C PRO A 329 21.72 1.44 7.84
N VAL A 330 21.64 0.36 7.06
CA VAL A 330 21.44 0.42 5.60
C VAL A 330 20.04 0.94 5.27
N GLN A 331 19.00 0.38 5.90
CA GLN A 331 17.62 0.85 5.75
C GLN A 331 17.48 2.33 6.12
N THR A 332 18.12 2.73 7.24
CA THR A 332 18.14 4.11 7.72
C THR A 332 18.79 5.05 6.69
N VAL A 333 19.99 4.74 6.20
CA VAL A 333 20.65 5.58 5.19
C VAL A 333 19.83 5.68 3.91
N MET A 334 19.27 4.56 3.44
CA MET A 334 18.46 4.52 2.22
C MET A 334 17.18 5.35 2.34
N ILE A 335 16.48 5.30 3.48
CA ILE A 335 15.27 6.11 3.67
C ILE A 335 15.61 7.60 3.78
N PHE A 336 16.72 7.96 4.44
CA PHE A 336 17.18 9.35 4.52
C PHE A 336 17.53 9.90 3.13
N ILE A 337 18.25 9.13 2.31
CA ILE A 337 18.56 9.52 0.93
C ILE A 337 17.27 9.67 0.12
N THR A 338 16.34 8.72 0.23
CA THR A 338 15.06 8.73 -0.47
C THR A 338 14.24 9.97 -0.14
N LEU A 339 14.05 10.26 1.15
CA LEU A 339 13.26 11.41 1.60
C LEU A 339 13.95 12.74 1.29
N LEU A 340 15.28 12.80 1.36
CA LEU A 340 16.04 13.99 0.99
C LEU A 340 15.92 14.29 -0.51
N VAL A 341 16.14 13.28 -1.36
CA VAL A 341 15.99 13.41 -2.81
C VAL A 341 14.54 13.77 -3.17
N SER A 342 13.56 13.13 -2.54
CA SER A 342 12.15 13.46 -2.72
C SER A 342 11.84 14.91 -2.32
N ALA A 343 12.39 15.40 -1.21
CA ALA A 343 12.16 16.77 -0.75
C ALA A 343 12.83 17.84 -1.64
N ILE A 344 13.92 17.48 -2.33
CA ILE A 344 14.62 18.36 -3.28
C ILE A 344 13.87 18.37 -4.62
N ASN A 345 13.58 17.18 -5.17
CA ASN A 345 12.89 17.04 -6.45
C ASN A 345 11.46 17.58 -6.38
N LEU A 346 10.77 17.43 -5.24
CA LEU A 346 9.39 17.88 -5.10
C LEU A 346 9.26 19.33 -4.60
N ASN A 347 10.30 20.16 -4.73
CA ASN A 347 10.32 21.50 -4.13
C ASN A 347 9.82 22.60 -5.06
N ASP A 348 9.93 22.42 -6.37
CA ASP A 348 9.69 23.45 -7.38
C ASP A 348 8.28 23.40 -8.00
N GLY A 349 7.46 22.41 -7.63
CA GLY A 349 6.08 22.26 -8.09
C GLY A 349 5.95 21.66 -9.49
N GLU A 350 7.05 21.21 -10.10
CA GLU A 350 7.05 20.55 -11.40
C GLU A 350 7.82 19.23 -11.31
N THR A 351 7.48 18.25 -12.14
CA THR A 351 8.25 17.01 -12.21
C THR A 351 8.67 16.69 -13.63
N ASN A 352 9.80 16.02 -13.79
CA ASN A 352 10.31 15.61 -15.09
C ASN A 352 10.89 14.18 -15.09
N ALA A 353 11.29 13.72 -16.29
CA ALA A 353 11.82 12.38 -16.47
C ALA A 353 13.16 12.14 -15.75
N ILE A 354 13.98 13.17 -15.53
CA ILE A 354 15.26 13.04 -14.83
C ILE A 354 15.01 12.74 -13.36
N GLU A 355 14.11 13.48 -12.71
CA GLU A 355 13.70 13.21 -11.34
C GLU A 355 13.10 11.81 -11.19
N GLY A 356 12.23 11.40 -12.12
CA GLY A 356 11.71 10.04 -12.16
C GLY A 356 12.81 8.98 -12.25
N MET A 357 13.82 9.22 -13.08
CA MET A 357 14.99 8.33 -13.20
C MET A 357 15.82 8.30 -11.90
N THR A 358 15.99 9.42 -11.20
CA THR A 358 16.72 9.43 -9.91
C THR A 358 16.04 8.55 -8.88
N HIS A 359 14.72 8.64 -8.74
CA HIS A 359 13.94 7.77 -7.86
C HIS A 359 13.98 6.31 -8.32
N PHE A 360 13.88 6.04 -9.62
CA PHE A 360 13.99 4.68 -10.14
C PHE A 360 15.35 4.03 -9.84
N VAL A 361 16.45 4.78 -9.92
CA VAL A 361 17.79 4.29 -9.54
C VAL A 361 17.86 3.98 -8.04
N LEU A 362 17.25 4.80 -7.18
CA LEU A 362 17.13 4.50 -5.75
C LEU A 362 16.29 3.25 -5.49
N PHE A 363 15.20 3.05 -6.23
CA PHE A 363 14.39 1.84 -6.16
C PHE A 363 15.19 0.60 -6.56
N ALA A 364 15.90 0.65 -7.69
CA ALA A 364 16.76 -0.45 -8.14
C ALA A 364 17.86 -0.76 -7.12
N THR A 365 18.42 0.27 -6.47
CA THR A 365 19.41 0.12 -5.40
C THR A 365 18.79 -0.57 -4.18
N PHE A 366 17.59 -0.17 -3.77
CA PHE A 366 16.83 -0.82 -2.70
C PHE A 366 16.58 -2.30 -2.99
N ILE A 367 16.15 -2.65 -4.20
CA ILE A 367 15.95 -4.06 -4.61
C ILE A 367 17.27 -4.83 -4.58
N MET A 368 18.36 -4.23 -5.07
CA MET A 368 19.68 -4.86 -5.06
C MET A 368 20.17 -5.12 -3.63
N LEU A 369 20.11 -4.13 -2.74
CA LEU A 369 20.49 -4.28 -1.33
C LEU A 369 19.62 -5.33 -0.64
N SER A 370 18.32 -5.32 -0.92
CA SER A 370 17.39 -6.30 -0.41
C SER A 370 17.74 -7.70 -0.88
N CYS A 371 18.10 -7.92 -2.15
CA CYS A 371 18.57 -9.21 -2.66
C CYS A 371 19.90 -9.68 -2.02
N LEU A 372 20.73 -8.75 -1.54
CA LEU A 372 21.95 -9.05 -0.79
C LEU A 372 21.69 -9.30 0.71
N GLY A 373 20.46 -9.08 1.18
CA GLY A 373 20.05 -9.27 2.57
C GLY A 373 20.46 -8.13 3.51
N LEU A 374 20.53 -6.89 2.99
CA LEU A 374 20.95 -5.70 3.73
C LEU A 374 19.80 -4.74 4.07
#